data_AF-A0A8T1XDH0-F1
#
_entry.id   AF-A0A8T1XDH0-F1
#
_cell.length_a   1.000
_cell.length_b   1.000
_cell.length_c   1.000
_cell.angle_alpha   90.00
_cell.angle_beta   90.00
_cell.angle_gamma   90.00
#
_symmetry.space_group_name_H-M   'P 1'
#
loop_
_entity.id
_entity.type
_entity.pdbx_description
1 polymer ?
#
loop_
_entity_poly.entity_id
_entity_poly.type
_entity_poly.pdbx_seq_one_letter_code
_entity_poly.pdbx_strand_id
1 'polypeptide(L)'
;MDDEARQLEVRALHDEGFNAPRRQIGSLKRKTSGVSDQLANIRAQLAARQELASSELHQRLPAVNSSVKTLPVAIETSRSVDRLRLPLLHRMERMKEVQKPPKDSFLEVHNVLQRAISQEIYVNEVEKVTTSEKTLASTLKEAEEFGEEARKRMVAYSQNESGWKFEERTVRYQQVMEMKQKADKSQQEADIKQELVVEMKKLLRDPYKALRAEDLNRKMLLSAPSALDELFSRRKEVKCE
;
A
#
# COMPACT_ATOMS: atom_id res chain seq x y z
N MET A 1 33.37 11.34 68.22
CA MET A 1 32.00 10.81 68.44
C MET A 1 31.18 11.15 67.20
N ASP A 2 31.72 10.85 66.02
CA ASP A 2 31.28 11.49 64.77
C ASP A 2 31.10 10.47 63.62
N ASP A 3 31.34 9.19 63.88
CA ASP A 3 31.22 8.11 62.89
C ASP A 3 29.91 7.32 63.00
N GLU A 4 29.14 7.45 64.09
CA GLU A 4 27.81 6.83 64.19
C GLU A 4 26.71 7.68 63.55
N ALA A 5 26.84 9.01 63.54
CA ALA A 5 25.84 9.91 62.94
C ALA A 5 25.83 9.84 61.41
N ARG A 6 26.96 9.52 60.76
CA ARG A 6 27.05 9.38 59.30
C ARG A 6 26.57 8.02 58.78
N GLN A 7 26.51 6.99 59.63
CA GLN A 7 26.04 5.66 59.23
C GLN A 7 24.50 5.52 59.27
N LEU A 8 23.80 6.41 59.99
CA LEU A 8 22.35 6.44 60.02
C LEU A 8 21.73 7.23 58.86
N GLU A 9 22.46 8.18 58.25
CA GLU A 9 21.98 8.92 57.07
C GLU A 9 22.09 8.09 55.78
N VAL A 10 23.04 7.14 55.72
CA VAL A 10 23.19 6.22 54.57
C VAL A 10 22.19 5.07 54.60
N ARG A 11 21.62 4.73 55.76
CA ARG A 11 20.59 3.67 55.87
C ARG A 11 19.16 4.16 55.63
N ALA A 12 18.88 5.46 55.71
CA ALA A 12 17.54 6.00 55.48
C ALA A 12 17.20 6.28 54.00
N LEU A 13 18.17 6.18 53.09
CA LEU A 13 17.96 6.40 51.65
C LEU A 13 17.79 5.10 50.85
N HIS A 14 17.76 3.95 51.52
CA HIS A 14 17.78 2.63 50.86
C HIS A 14 16.48 1.81 50.98
N ASP A 15 15.36 2.39 51.44
CA ASP A 15 14.10 1.64 51.61
C ASP A 15 12.82 2.24 50.98
N GLU A 16 12.87 3.41 50.33
CA GLU A 16 11.68 4.03 49.69
C GLU A 16 11.76 4.07 48.15
N GLY A 17 12.31 3.02 47.54
CA GLY A 17 12.44 2.95 46.07
C GLY A 17 11.98 1.66 45.40
N PHE A 18 11.86 0.56 46.15
CA PHE A 18 11.88 -0.78 45.55
C PHE A 18 10.55 -1.55 45.57
N ASN A 19 9.40 -0.85 45.70
CA ASN A 19 8.08 -1.49 45.60
C ASN A 19 7.09 -0.78 44.64
N ALA A 20 7.54 0.23 43.88
CA ALA A 20 6.69 0.95 42.93
C ALA A 20 6.45 0.27 41.54
N PRO A 21 7.31 -0.61 40.97
CA PRO A 21 7.12 -1.02 39.58
C PRO A 21 6.03 -2.09 39.40
N ARG A 22 5.74 -2.92 40.43
CA ARG A 22 4.73 -3.99 40.31
C ARG A 22 3.29 -3.47 40.24
N ARG A 23 2.95 -2.37 40.93
CA ARG A 23 1.60 -1.81 40.91
C ARG A 23 1.27 -1.10 39.60
N GLN A 24 2.27 -0.51 38.94
CA GLN A 24 2.10 0.17 37.65
C GLN A 24 1.98 -0.81 36.47
N ILE A 25 2.71 -1.93 36.48
CA ILE A 25 2.56 -2.97 35.45
C ILE A 25 1.17 -3.63 35.52
N GLY A 26 0.66 -3.86 36.73
CA GLY A 26 -0.69 -4.39 36.93
C GLY A 26 -1.81 -3.43 36.52
N SER A 27 -1.61 -2.10 36.65
CA SER A 27 -2.58 -1.11 36.17
C SER A 27 -2.52 -0.94 34.65
N LEU A 28 -1.34 -1.03 34.03
CA LEU A 28 -1.19 -1.00 32.58
C LEU A 28 -1.79 -2.25 31.93
N LYS A 29 -1.54 -3.45 32.49
CA LYS A 29 -2.11 -4.72 31.98
C LYS A 29 -3.65 -4.75 32.07
N ARG A 30 -4.22 -4.18 33.14
CA ARG A 30 -5.69 -4.00 33.29
C ARG A 30 -6.27 -2.96 32.32
N LYS A 31 -5.50 -1.91 32.00
CA LYS A 31 -5.90 -0.92 30.99
C LYS A 31 -5.85 -1.50 29.57
N THR A 32 -4.82 -2.28 29.24
CA THR A 32 -4.73 -2.94 27.92
C THR A 32 -5.78 -4.03 27.74
N SER A 33 -6.16 -4.77 28.79
CA SER A 33 -7.27 -5.73 28.70
C SER A 33 -8.61 -5.00 28.52
N GLY A 34 -8.85 -3.91 29.24
CA GLY A 34 -10.06 -3.10 29.07
C GLY A 34 -10.22 -2.54 27.65
N VAL A 35 -9.12 -2.11 27.01
CA VAL A 35 -9.14 -1.65 25.61
C VAL A 35 -9.39 -2.81 24.64
N SER A 36 -8.81 -3.99 24.89
CA SER A 36 -9.08 -5.19 24.10
C SER A 36 -10.54 -5.61 24.17
N ASP A 37 -11.15 -5.57 25.36
CA ASP A 37 -12.55 -5.90 25.58
C ASP A 37 -13.48 -4.86 24.93
N GLN A 38 -13.12 -3.58 24.98
CA GLN A 38 -13.83 -2.52 24.26
C GLN A 38 -13.78 -2.73 22.74
N LEU A 39 -12.64 -3.10 22.18
CA LEU A 39 -12.51 -3.41 20.75
C LEU A 39 -13.30 -4.66 20.36
N ALA A 40 -13.33 -5.69 21.21
CA ALA A 40 -14.15 -6.88 20.99
C ALA A 40 -15.65 -6.54 20.99
N ASN A 41 -16.10 -5.67 21.91
CA ASN A 41 -17.48 -5.21 21.97
C ASN A 41 -17.86 -4.36 20.74
N ILE A 42 -16.98 -3.45 20.29
CA ILE A 42 -17.19 -2.67 19.05
C ILE A 42 -17.32 -3.60 17.84
N ARG A 43 -16.46 -4.62 17.73
CA ARG A 43 -16.54 -5.62 16.65
C ARG A 43 -17.85 -6.41 16.70
N ALA A 44 -18.29 -6.83 17.89
CA ALA A 44 -19.56 -7.52 18.06
C ALA A 44 -20.76 -6.62 17.73
N GLN A 45 -20.74 -5.35 18.11
CA GLN A 45 -21.78 -4.38 17.76
C GLN A 45 -21.82 -4.07 16.26
N LEU A 46 -20.67 -4.00 15.60
CA LEU A 46 -20.59 -3.83 14.14
C LEU A 46 -21.11 -5.08 13.42
N ALA A 47 -20.77 -6.28 13.90
CA ALA A 47 -21.29 -7.53 13.36
C ALA A 47 -22.81 -7.65 13.53
N ALA A 48 -23.35 -7.32 14.72
CA ALA A 48 -24.79 -7.32 14.97
C ALA A 48 -25.55 -6.29 14.09
N ARG A 49 -24.94 -5.12 13.81
CA ARG A 49 -25.50 -4.13 12.87
C ARG A 49 -25.45 -4.61 11.43
N GLN A 50 -24.40 -5.33 11.03
CA GLN A 50 -24.35 -5.98 9.72
C GLN A 50 -25.43 -7.05 9.58
N GLU A 51 -25.69 -7.85 10.61
CA GLU A 51 -26.75 -8.86 10.56
C GLU A 51 -28.14 -8.25 10.47
N LEU A 52 -28.41 -7.14 11.16
CA LEU A 52 -29.65 -6.37 11.03
C LEU A 52 -29.81 -5.79 9.61
N ALA A 53 -28.73 -5.25 9.03
CA ALA A 53 -28.75 -4.75 7.65
C ALA A 53 -28.93 -5.85 6.59
N SER A 54 -28.46 -7.08 6.86
CA SER A 54 -28.71 -8.24 5.99
C SER A 54 -30.10 -8.88 6.19
N SER A 55 -30.69 -8.75 7.38
CA SER A 55 -32.03 -9.29 7.69
C SER A 55 -33.16 -8.38 7.17
N GLU A 56 -32.94 -7.07 7.11
CA GLU A 56 -33.91 -6.10 6.57
C GLU A 56 -34.09 -6.18 5.04
N LEU A 57 -33.16 -6.82 4.33
CA LEU A 57 -33.22 -7.03 2.87
C LEU A 57 -34.02 -8.29 2.47
N HIS A 58 -34.47 -9.11 3.43
CA HIS A 58 -35.19 -10.37 3.16
C HIS A 58 -36.59 -10.50 3.77
N GLN A 59 -37.19 -9.42 4.27
CA GLN A 59 -38.57 -9.46 4.78
C GLN A 59 -39.46 -8.36 4.18
N ARG A 60 -39.81 -8.47 2.89
CA ARG A 60 -41.14 -8.08 2.37
C ARG A 60 -41.42 -8.78 1.04
N LEU A 61 -42.27 -9.81 1.05
CA LEU A 61 -43.58 -9.86 0.36
C LEU A 61 -44.33 -11.15 0.78
N PRO A 62 -45.64 -11.08 1.09
CA PRO A 62 -46.45 -12.22 1.51
C PRO A 62 -46.97 -13.05 0.33
N ALA A 63 -47.25 -14.32 0.64
CA ALA A 63 -47.73 -15.38 -0.25
C ALA A 63 -49.12 -15.15 -0.85
N VAL A 64 -49.36 -15.70 -2.05
CA VAL A 64 -50.63 -16.39 -2.38
C VAL A 64 -50.33 -17.59 -3.29
N ASN A 65 -50.54 -18.79 -2.74
CA ASN A 65 -50.77 -20.00 -3.51
C ASN A 65 -52.18 -19.91 -4.13
N SER A 66 -52.31 -20.06 -5.45
CA SER A 66 -53.44 -20.79 -6.01
C SER A 66 -53.02 -21.52 -7.28
N SER A 67 -53.01 -22.84 -7.13
CA SER A 67 -52.86 -23.86 -8.16
C SER A 67 -54.06 -23.82 -9.10
N VAL A 68 -53.82 -23.63 -10.41
CA VAL A 68 -54.65 -24.25 -11.44
C VAL A 68 -53.74 -24.89 -12.47
N LYS A 69 -53.94 -26.19 -12.57
CA LYS A 69 -53.29 -27.19 -13.40
C LYS A 69 -53.94 -27.17 -14.79
N THR A 70 -53.25 -26.66 -15.80
CA THR A 70 -53.47 -27.06 -17.21
C THR A 70 -52.15 -27.00 -17.99
N LEU A 71 -51.63 -28.19 -18.24
CA LEU A 71 -50.72 -28.54 -19.35
C LEU A 71 -51.53 -29.58 -20.17
N PRO A 72 -51.22 -29.90 -21.45
CA PRO A 72 -49.97 -29.60 -22.17
C PRO A 72 -50.13 -29.32 -23.69
N VAL A 73 -48.97 -29.21 -24.37
CA VAL A 73 -48.68 -29.62 -25.75
C VAL A 73 -48.78 -28.57 -26.88
N ALA A 74 -47.57 -28.26 -27.37
CA ALA A 74 -47.12 -28.01 -28.75
C ALA A 74 -47.90 -27.02 -29.63
N ILE A 75 -47.17 -26.03 -30.17
CA ILE A 75 -46.67 -26.05 -31.56
C ILE A 75 -45.75 -24.83 -31.74
N GLU A 76 -44.59 -25.10 -32.33
CA GLU A 76 -43.63 -24.12 -32.82
C GLU A 76 -44.31 -23.15 -33.81
N THR A 77 -44.45 -21.88 -33.47
CA THR A 77 -44.65 -20.83 -34.48
C THR A 77 -44.30 -19.47 -33.89
N SER A 78 -43.14 -18.91 -34.23
CA SER A 78 -42.96 -17.46 -34.50
C SER A 78 -41.49 -17.05 -34.73
N ARG A 79 -40.82 -17.68 -35.70
CA ARG A 79 -39.69 -17.06 -36.43
C ARG A 79 -40.17 -16.09 -37.54
N SER A 80 -41.40 -15.58 -37.45
CA SER A 80 -42.09 -14.87 -38.54
C SER A 80 -42.28 -13.36 -38.34
N VAL A 81 -42.01 -12.81 -37.15
CA VAL A 81 -42.27 -11.38 -36.87
C VAL A 81 -41.08 -10.47 -37.20
N ASP A 82 -39.87 -11.01 -37.23
CA ASP A 82 -38.65 -10.25 -37.53
C ASP A 82 -38.52 -9.85 -39.01
N ARG A 83 -39.23 -10.54 -39.92
CA ARG A 83 -39.21 -10.24 -41.37
C ARG A 83 -40.26 -9.23 -41.82
N LEU A 84 -41.13 -8.77 -40.92
CA LEU A 84 -42.21 -7.81 -41.24
C LEU A 84 -41.94 -6.39 -40.77
N ARG A 85 -40.78 -6.12 -40.16
CA ARG A 85 -40.42 -4.76 -39.77
C ARG A 85 -40.06 -3.93 -40.99
N LEU A 86 -40.91 -2.95 -41.29
CA LEU A 86 -40.69 -1.97 -42.36
C LEU A 86 -39.30 -1.33 -42.19
N PRO A 87 -38.52 -1.10 -43.27
CA PRO A 87 -37.18 -0.51 -43.19
C PRO A 87 -37.13 0.82 -42.41
N LEU A 88 -38.21 1.60 -42.46
CA LEU A 88 -38.38 2.82 -41.68
C LEU A 88 -38.49 2.56 -40.17
N LEU A 89 -39.16 1.49 -39.76
CA LEU A 89 -39.25 1.09 -38.36
C LEU A 89 -37.88 0.72 -37.81
N HIS A 90 -37.08 0.01 -38.60
CA HIS A 90 -35.71 -0.35 -38.26
C HIS A 90 -34.79 0.89 -38.19
N ARG A 91 -35.00 1.88 -39.07
CA ARG A 91 -34.29 3.16 -39.04
C ARG A 91 -34.68 4.00 -37.81
N MET A 92 -35.96 4.03 -37.45
CA MET A 92 -36.46 4.72 -36.26
C MET A 92 -35.98 4.04 -34.97
N GLU A 93 -35.87 2.72 -34.94
CA GLU A 93 -35.37 1.96 -33.80
C GLU A 93 -33.87 2.22 -33.58
N ARG A 94 -33.08 2.22 -34.67
CA ARG A 94 -31.67 2.65 -34.62
C ARG A 94 -31.51 4.12 -34.22
N MET A 95 -32.37 5.00 -34.72
CA MET A 95 -32.36 6.40 -34.30
C MET A 95 -32.76 6.60 -32.83
N LYS A 96 -33.64 5.77 -32.28
CA LYS A 96 -33.99 5.75 -30.86
C LYS A 96 -32.83 5.27 -29.98
N GLU A 97 -31.97 4.38 -30.48
CA GLU A 97 -30.73 3.99 -29.78
C GLU A 97 -29.66 5.08 -29.84
N VAL A 98 -29.56 5.79 -30.97
CA VAL A 98 -28.64 6.93 -31.17
C VAL A 98 -29.09 8.18 -30.39
N GLN A 99 -30.40 8.33 -30.12
CA GLN A 99 -30.97 9.41 -29.31
C GLN A 99 -31.19 9.04 -27.84
N LYS A 100 -30.69 7.90 -27.36
CA LYS A 100 -30.63 7.68 -25.91
C LYS A 100 -29.73 8.77 -25.31
N PRO A 101 -30.17 9.48 -24.25
CA PRO A 101 -29.30 10.40 -23.55
C PRO A 101 -28.00 9.66 -23.17
N PRO A 102 -26.84 10.34 -23.18
CA PRO A 102 -25.57 9.74 -22.81
C PRO A 102 -25.75 8.99 -21.49
N LYS A 103 -25.27 7.73 -21.43
CA LYS A 103 -25.33 6.91 -20.21
C LYS A 103 -24.69 7.69 -19.05
N ASP A 104 -25.55 8.21 -18.18
CA ASP A 104 -25.28 8.82 -16.88
C ASP A 104 -24.02 9.68 -16.74
N SER A 105 -24.20 11.00 -16.76
CA SER A 105 -23.21 11.98 -16.29
C SER A 105 -22.78 11.75 -14.83
N PHE A 106 -23.61 11.10 -14.01
CA PHE A 106 -23.26 10.70 -12.64
C PHE A 106 -22.25 9.56 -12.56
N LEU A 107 -22.19 8.66 -13.56
CA LEU A 107 -21.12 7.68 -13.67
C LEU A 107 -19.78 8.35 -13.98
N GLU A 108 -19.78 9.46 -14.73
CA GLU A 108 -18.56 10.25 -14.94
C GLU A 108 -18.11 10.92 -13.64
N VAL A 109 -18.99 11.57 -12.89
CA VAL A 109 -18.62 12.20 -11.60
C VAL A 109 -18.11 11.17 -10.60
N HIS A 110 -18.75 10.01 -10.50
CA HIS A 110 -18.27 8.94 -9.62
C HIS A 110 -16.90 8.42 -10.07
N ASN A 111 -16.68 8.21 -11.38
CA ASN A 111 -15.39 7.79 -11.91
C ASN A 111 -14.29 8.84 -11.70
N VAL A 112 -14.63 10.13 -11.85
CA VAL A 112 -13.73 11.26 -11.57
C VAL A 112 -13.37 11.29 -10.08
N LEU A 113 -14.36 11.13 -9.20
CA LEU A 113 -14.14 11.09 -7.76
C LEU A 113 -13.28 9.89 -7.35
N GLN A 114 -13.57 8.69 -7.87
CA GLN A 114 -12.76 7.49 -7.62
C GLN A 114 -11.32 7.64 -8.13
N ARG A 115 -11.13 8.30 -9.28
CA ARG A 115 -9.79 8.64 -9.78
C ARG A 115 -9.07 9.62 -8.86
N ALA A 116 -9.76 10.65 -8.38
CA ALA A 116 -9.18 11.64 -7.48
C ALA A 116 -8.76 11.01 -6.15
N ILE A 117 -9.62 10.18 -5.56
CA ILE A 117 -9.30 9.42 -4.33
C ILE A 117 -8.11 8.49 -4.57
N SER A 118 -8.10 7.75 -5.69
CA SER A 118 -6.99 6.86 -6.02
C SER A 118 -5.68 7.61 -6.27
N GLN A 119 -5.73 8.81 -6.85
CA GLN A 119 -4.58 9.70 -6.99
C GLN A 119 -4.04 10.15 -5.65
N GLU A 120 -4.92 10.62 -4.76
CA GLU A 120 -4.53 11.08 -3.43
C GLU A 120 -3.88 9.96 -2.62
N ILE A 121 -4.45 8.76 -2.64
CA ILE A 121 -3.85 7.57 -2.01
C ILE A 121 -2.46 7.29 -2.58
N TYR A 122 -2.32 7.27 -3.91
CA TYR A 122 -1.04 7.02 -4.57
C TYR A 122 0.00 8.09 -4.21
N VAL A 123 -0.35 9.38 -4.25
CA VAL A 123 0.56 10.47 -3.88
C VAL A 123 1.02 10.30 -2.43
N ASN A 124 0.09 10.04 -1.51
CA ASN A 124 0.43 9.80 -0.10
C ASN A 124 1.36 8.58 0.08
N GLU A 125 1.15 7.50 -0.67
CA GLU A 125 2.02 6.33 -0.65
C GLU A 125 3.41 6.60 -1.26
N VAL A 126 3.48 7.34 -2.37
CA VAL A 126 4.75 7.81 -2.94
C VAL A 126 5.50 8.65 -1.92
N GLU A 127 4.86 9.60 -1.26
CA GLU A 127 5.49 10.43 -0.24
C GLU A 127 6.05 9.59 0.91
N LYS A 128 5.29 8.60 1.39
CA LYS A 128 5.79 7.64 2.39
C LYS A 128 7.00 6.86 1.89
N VAL A 129 7.00 6.36 0.66
CA VAL A 129 8.16 5.68 0.07
C VAL A 129 9.36 6.62 -0.05
N THR A 130 9.16 7.86 -0.51
CA THR A 130 10.27 8.80 -0.67
C THR A 130 10.86 9.24 0.67
N THR A 131 10.03 9.36 1.71
CA THR A 131 10.52 9.63 3.07
C THR A 131 11.30 8.44 3.63
N SER A 132 10.81 7.22 3.46
CA SER A 132 11.55 6.02 3.87
C SER A 132 12.87 5.87 3.09
N GLU A 133 12.88 6.15 1.78
CA GLU A 133 14.11 6.21 0.97
C GLU A 133 15.12 7.24 1.47
N LYS A 134 14.68 8.45 1.83
CA LYS A 134 15.56 9.46 2.42
C LYS A 134 16.17 8.97 3.72
N THR A 135 15.37 8.33 4.58
CA THR A 135 15.88 7.77 5.84
C THR A 135 16.80 6.58 5.61
N LEU A 136 16.56 5.77 4.58
CA LEU A 136 17.47 4.70 4.17
C LEU A 136 18.81 5.28 3.70
N ALA A 137 18.77 6.34 2.88
CA ALA A 137 19.97 6.99 2.39
C ALA A 137 20.82 7.59 3.53
N SER A 138 20.20 8.16 4.56
CA SER A 138 20.94 8.62 5.74
C SER A 138 21.53 7.45 6.53
N THR A 139 20.79 6.35 6.73
CA THR A 139 21.33 5.19 7.44
C THR A 139 22.44 4.46 6.72
N LEU A 140 22.40 4.41 5.37
CA LEU A 140 23.49 3.83 4.59
C LEU A 140 24.77 4.64 4.77
N LYS A 141 24.68 5.98 4.77
CA LYS A 141 25.83 6.84 5.04
C LYS A 141 26.39 6.62 6.44
N GLU A 142 25.53 6.55 7.46
CA GLU A 142 25.95 6.26 8.83
C GLU A 142 26.64 4.89 8.94
N ALA A 143 26.10 3.85 8.30
CA ALA A 143 26.69 2.52 8.26
C ALA A 143 28.06 2.51 7.58
N GLU A 144 28.20 3.21 6.46
CA GLU A 144 29.48 3.41 5.77
C GLU A 144 30.51 4.11 6.66
N GLU A 145 30.12 5.18 7.36
CA GLU A 145 30.97 5.92 8.29
C GLU A 145 31.46 5.04 9.44
N PHE A 146 30.56 4.30 10.11
CA PHE A 146 30.95 3.38 11.17
C PHE A 146 31.85 2.24 10.66
N GLY A 147 31.58 1.72 9.45
CA GLY A 147 32.40 0.69 8.81
C GLY A 147 33.80 1.20 8.45
N GLU A 148 33.93 2.43 7.97
CA GLU A 148 35.22 3.08 7.77
C GLU A 148 35.96 3.33 9.09
N GLU A 149 35.27 3.81 10.11
CA GLU A 149 35.88 4.10 11.40
C GLU A 149 36.38 2.81 12.07
N ALA A 150 35.59 1.74 12.05
CA ALA A 150 36.00 0.44 12.54
C ALA A 150 37.25 -0.08 11.79
N ARG A 151 37.30 0.06 10.46
CA ARG A 151 38.49 -0.29 9.66
C ARG A 151 39.71 0.57 10.01
N LYS A 152 39.54 1.89 10.11
CA LYS A 152 40.62 2.82 10.52
C LYS A 152 41.18 2.44 11.88
N ARG A 153 40.32 2.13 12.86
CA ARG A 153 40.72 1.71 14.20
C ARG A 153 41.38 0.32 14.23
N MET A 154 40.89 -0.64 13.46
CA MET A 154 41.53 -1.95 13.28
C MET A 154 42.94 -1.82 12.71
N VAL A 155 43.11 -1.02 11.66
CA VAL A 155 44.42 -0.77 11.03
C VAL A 155 45.35 -0.06 12.01
N ALA A 156 44.89 0.98 12.69
CA ALA A 156 45.67 1.70 13.70
C ALA A 156 46.05 0.80 14.89
N TYR A 157 45.19 -0.13 15.30
CA TYR A 157 45.50 -1.14 16.30
C TYR A 157 46.62 -2.05 15.83
N SER A 158 46.47 -2.65 14.64
CA SER A 158 47.45 -3.61 14.10
C SER A 158 48.82 -2.98 13.87
N GLN A 159 48.89 -1.72 13.43
CA GLN A 159 50.17 -1.03 13.19
C GLN A 159 50.94 -0.70 14.46
N ASN A 160 50.25 -0.47 15.58
CA ASN A 160 50.86 0.00 16.82
C ASN A 160 50.89 -1.07 17.93
N GLU A 161 50.39 -2.26 17.66
CA GLU A 161 50.18 -3.32 18.66
C GLU A 161 51.46 -3.69 19.44
N SER A 162 52.60 -3.75 18.75
CA SER A 162 53.89 -4.08 19.34
C SER A 162 54.45 -3.01 20.28
N GLY A 163 53.97 -1.76 20.18
CA GLY A 163 54.42 -0.63 20.99
C GLY A 163 53.65 -0.45 22.30
N TRP A 164 52.53 -1.15 22.49
CA TRP A 164 51.68 -1.01 23.67
C TRP A 164 51.95 -2.08 24.73
N LYS A 165 51.78 -1.69 26.00
CA LYS A 165 51.76 -2.62 27.13
C LYS A 165 50.53 -3.53 27.05
N PHE A 166 50.58 -4.67 27.73
CA PHE A 166 49.51 -5.69 27.66
C PHE A 166 48.13 -5.17 28.11
N GLU A 167 48.04 -4.43 29.22
CA GLU A 167 46.75 -3.89 29.67
C GLU A 167 46.18 -2.89 28.64
N GLU A 168 47.03 -2.03 28.11
CA GLU A 168 46.65 -1.03 27.10
C GLU A 168 46.19 -1.69 25.80
N ARG A 169 46.91 -2.73 25.36
CA ARG A 169 46.54 -3.53 24.18
C ARG A 169 45.17 -4.16 24.34
N THR A 170 44.88 -4.75 25.49
CA THR A 170 43.59 -5.40 25.76
C THR A 170 42.43 -4.40 25.72
N VAL A 171 42.60 -3.23 26.34
CA VAL A 171 41.60 -2.15 26.32
C VAL A 171 41.36 -1.63 24.90
N ARG A 172 42.42 -1.37 24.15
CA ARG A 172 42.30 -0.88 22.76
C ARG A 172 41.67 -1.93 21.86
N TYR A 173 42.04 -3.20 21.99
CA TYR A 173 41.41 -4.30 21.25
C TYR A 173 39.91 -4.37 21.53
N GLN A 174 39.52 -4.26 22.80
CA GLN A 174 38.11 -4.22 23.20
C GLN A 174 37.38 -3.04 22.54
N GLN A 175 37.96 -1.84 22.52
CA GLN A 175 37.38 -0.69 21.83
C GLN A 175 37.21 -0.91 20.32
N VAL A 176 38.17 -1.57 19.69
CA VAL A 176 38.09 -1.91 18.26
C VAL A 176 36.95 -2.90 18.00
N MET A 177 36.83 -3.93 18.85
CA MET A 177 35.75 -4.91 18.75
C MET A 177 34.36 -4.29 18.97
N GLU A 178 34.23 -3.37 19.91
CA GLU A 178 33.00 -2.61 20.13
C GLU A 178 32.63 -1.76 18.93
N MET A 179 33.59 -1.09 18.29
CA MET A 179 33.33 -0.31 17.09
C MET A 179 32.98 -1.18 15.90
N LYS A 180 33.65 -2.32 15.73
CA LYS A 180 33.28 -3.31 14.71
C LYS A 180 31.85 -3.79 14.91
N GLN A 181 31.47 -4.12 16.15
CA GLN A 181 30.12 -4.53 16.47
C GLN A 181 29.09 -3.43 16.18
N LYS A 182 29.41 -2.16 16.43
CA LYS A 182 28.56 -1.02 16.06
C LYS A 182 28.39 -0.89 14.56
N ALA A 183 29.47 -1.04 13.78
CA ALA A 183 29.41 -1.04 12.33
C ALA A 183 28.52 -2.16 11.79
N ASP A 184 28.69 -3.39 12.28
CA ASP A 184 27.88 -4.54 11.87
C ASP A 184 26.38 -4.32 12.18
N LYS A 185 26.05 -3.76 13.35
CA LYS A 185 24.67 -3.41 13.72
C LYS A 185 24.09 -2.33 12.80
N SER A 186 24.85 -1.27 12.54
CA SER A 186 24.41 -0.19 11.66
C SER A 186 24.18 -0.69 10.23
N GLN A 187 25.03 -1.59 9.74
CA GLN A 187 24.84 -2.25 8.45
C GLN A 187 23.56 -3.10 8.42
N GLN A 188 23.32 -3.92 9.45
CA GLN A 188 22.09 -4.71 9.55
C GLN A 188 20.83 -3.82 9.56
N GLU A 189 20.86 -2.69 10.27
CA GLU A 189 19.75 -1.74 10.27
C GLU A 189 19.51 -1.12 8.90
N ALA A 190 20.57 -0.80 8.16
CA ALA A 190 20.47 -0.30 6.79
C ALA A 190 19.88 -1.36 5.85
N ASP A 191 20.30 -2.63 5.97
CA ASP A 191 19.79 -3.74 5.16
C ASP A 191 18.29 -3.97 5.42
N ILE A 192 17.84 -3.94 6.68
CA ILE A 192 16.43 -4.05 7.06
C ILE A 192 15.61 -2.89 6.45
N LYS A 193 16.12 -1.66 6.54
CA LYS A 193 15.47 -0.49 5.93
C LYS A 193 15.43 -0.59 4.41
N GLN A 194 16.45 -1.16 3.80
CA GLN A 194 16.51 -1.37 2.36
C GLN A 194 15.45 -2.38 1.91
N GLU A 195 15.32 -3.50 2.61
CA GLU A 195 14.28 -4.49 2.35
C GLU A 195 12.88 -3.88 2.48
N LEU A 196 12.64 -3.13 3.55
CA LEU A 196 11.37 -2.41 3.74
C LEU A 196 11.05 -1.47 2.58
N VAL A 197 12.00 -0.65 2.15
CA VAL A 197 11.81 0.26 1.01
C VAL A 197 11.51 -0.51 -0.27
N VAL A 198 12.19 -1.63 -0.51
CA VAL A 198 11.94 -2.51 -1.66
C VAL A 198 10.53 -3.09 -1.60
N GLU A 199 10.05 -3.52 -0.43
CA GLU A 199 8.68 -3.99 -0.25
C GLU A 199 7.64 -2.88 -0.48
N MET A 200 7.85 -1.69 0.09
CA MET A 200 6.96 -0.56 -0.11
C MET A 200 6.86 -0.18 -1.60
N LYS A 201 7.99 -0.20 -2.33
CA LYS A 201 8.02 0.04 -3.79
C LYS A 201 7.27 -1.01 -4.59
N LYS A 202 7.32 -2.29 -4.18
CA LYS A 202 6.58 -3.37 -4.85
C LYS A 202 5.07 -3.21 -4.70
N LEU A 203 4.62 -2.73 -3.54
CA LEU A 203 3.21 -2.48 -3.25
C LEU A 203 2.68 -1.23 -3.94
N LEU A 204 3.56 -0.27 -4.24
CA LEU A 204 3.20 0.99 -4.88
C LEU A 204 2.66 0.77 -6.30
N ARG A 205 1.33 0.83 -6.45
CA ARG A 205 0.65 0.64 -7.73
C ARG A 205 0.27 1.98 -8.34
N ASP A 206 0.86 2.29 -9.48
CA ASP A 206 0.52 3.46 -10.27
C ASP A 206 -0.87 3.32 -10.92
N PRO A 207 -1.87 4.16 -10.53
CA PRO A 207 -3.24 4.06 -11.05
C PRO A 207 -3.37 4.41 -12.54
N TYR A 208 -2.36 5.06 -13.15
CA TYR A 208 -2.40 5.51 -14.54
C TYR A 208 -1.45 4.75 -15.47
N LYS A 209 -0.79 3.70 -14.96
CA LYS A 209 0.21 2.94 -15.73
C LYS A 209 -0.33 2.42 -17.06
N ALA A 210 -1.54 1.88 -17.05
CA ALA A 210 -2.20 1.34 -18.25
C ALA A 210 -2.54 2.43 -19.27
N LEU A 211 -3.04 3.57 -18.79
CA LEU A 211 -3.42 4.71 -19.65
C LEU A 211 -2.19 5.33 -20.32
N ARG A 212 -1.08 5.44 -19.59
CA ARG A 212 0.20 5.89 -20.14
C ARG A 212 0.77 4.91 -21.17
N ALA A 213 0.58 3.60 -20.97
CA ALA A 213 1.01 2.58 -21.93
C ALA A 213 0.19 2.61 -23.22
N GLU A 214 -1.12 2.82 -23.13
CA GLU A 214 -2.00 2.98 -24.30
C GLU A 214 -1.67 4.23 -25.11
N ASP A 215 -1.39 5.37 -24.46
CA ASP A 215 -0.97 6.59 -25.13
C ASP A 215 0.36 6.42 -25.89
N LEU A 216 1.31 5.66 -25.33
CA LEU A 216 2.57 5.33 -26.01
C LEU A 216 2.32 4.44 -27.23
N ASN A 217 1.48 3.42 -27.11
CA ASN A 217 1.11 2.56 -28.23
C ASN A 217 0.38 3.36 -29.34
N ARG A 218 -0.48 4.30 -28.96
CA ARG A 218 -1.17 5.19 -29.90
C ARG A 218 -0.20 6.11 -30.64
N LYS A 219 0.77 6.69 -29.93
CA LYS A 219 1.84 7.51 -30.52
C LYS A 219 2.76 6.70 -31.45
N MET A 220 3.05 5.44 -31.12
CA MET A 220 3.81 4.56 -32.00
C MET A 220 3.04 4.22 -33.29
N LEU A 221 1.74 3.95 -33.19
CA LEU A 221 0.90 3.70 -34.37
C LEU A 221 0.75 4.94 -35.27
N LEU A 222 0.78 6.14 -34.69
CA LEU A 222 0.73 7.42 -35.43
C LEU A 222 2.07 7.83 -36.04
N SER A 223 3.18 7.29 -35.55
CA SER A 223 4.54 7.51 -36.07
C SER A 223 4.94 6.53 -37.18
N ALA A 224 4.12 5.52 -37.47
CA ALA A 224 4.33 4.70 -38.65
C ALA A 224 4.11 5.58 -39.89
N PRO A 225 5.07 5.69 -40.83
CA PRO A 225 4.87 6.40 -42.08
C PRO A 225 3.67 5.75 -42.77
N SER A 226 2.62 6.56 -42.92
CA SER A 226 1.36 6.14 -43.49
C SER A 226 1.59 5.63 -44.91
N ALA A 227 1.37 4.35 -45.13
CA ALA A 227 1.26 3.76 -46.47
C ALA A 227 0.13 4.37 -47.34
N LEU A 228 -0.57 5.40 -46.84
CA LEU A 228 -1.50 6.21 -47.62
C LEU A 228 -0.81 7.29 -48.47
N ASP A 229 0.44 7.68 -48.21
CA ASP A 229 1.13 8.68 -49.07
C ASP A 229 1.54 8.12 -50.44
N GLU A 230 1.71 6.80 -50.57
CA GLU A 230 1.93 6.16 -51.88
C GLU A 230 0.64 6.04 -52.72
N LEU A 231 -0.53 6.00 -52.10
CA LEU A 231 -1.81 5.92 -52.81
C LEU A 231 -2.26 7.26 -53.41
N PHE A 232 -1.83 8.39 -52.84
CA PHE A 232 -2.12 9.72 -53.39
C PHE A 232 -1.09 10.18 -54.45
N SER A 233 0.10 9.57 -54.49
CA SER A 233 1.11 9.89 -55.50
C SER A 233 0.85 9.22 -56.86
N ARG A 234 0.22 8.04 -56.90
CA ARG A 234 -0.10 7.32 -58.16
C ARG A 234 -1.29 7.86 -58.97
N ARG A 235 -2.04 8.86 -58.47
CA ARG A 235 -3.19 9.44 -59.21
C ARG A 235 -2.85 10.67 -60.05
N LYS A 236 -1.60 11.12 -60.08
CA LYS A 236 -1.21 12.31 -60.86
C LYS A 236 -0.56 12.03 -62.22
N GLU A 237 -0.40 10.77 -62.62
CA GLU A 237 0.21 10.43 -63.92
C GLU A 237 -0.73 9.61 -64.81
N VAL A 238 -1.90 10.15 -65.17
CA VAL A 238 -2.57 9.80 -66.44
C VAL A 238 -3.38 11.01 -66.92
N LYS A 239 -2.69 11.98 -67.55
CA LYS A 239 -3.26 12.88 -68.57
C LYS A 239 -2.11 13.69 -69.17
N CYS A 240 -1.71 13.32 -70.38
CA CYS A 240 -1.66 14.19 -71.57
C CYS A 240 -1.00 13.41 -72.72
N GLU A 241 -1.76 13.37 -73.82
CA GLU A 241 -1.37 13.22 -75.24
C GLU A 241 -0.71 11.93 -75.73
#